data_AF-A0A090G7U9-F1
#
_entry.id   AF-A0A090G7U9-F1
#
_cell.length_a   1.000
_cell.length_b   1.000
_cell.length_c   1.000
_cell.angle_alpha   90.00
_cell.angle_beta   90.00
_cell.angle_gamma   90.00
#
_symmetry.space_group_name_H-M   'P 1'
#
loop_
_entity.id
_entity.type
_entity.pdbx_description
1 polymer ?
#
loop_
_entity_poly.entity_id
_entity_poly.type
_entity_poly.pdbx_seq_one_letter_code
_entity_poly.pdbx_strand_id
1 'polypeptide(L)'
;MRQLLDTVWQRRGTSWVWDEEARNQICAANEVWSLRQFLRAVGNWQDDLPSNGSKTLVVAGLDGSLDLLTPTGAEAWLGETIKPAILSFQDEYQGDAALVFWLPGGHNRIKVQAATDEVGWLCHAPHGHQIDFGRILWGQANEYPQEILLRDDARPIGLFHLRIT
;
A
#
# COMPACT_ATOMS: atom_id res chain seq x y z
N MET A 1 -11.36 -12.93 3.00
CA MET A 1 -11.10 -11.58 2.46
C MET A 1 -11.99 -11.35 1.24
N ARG A 2 -12.49 -10.13 1.04
CA ARG A 2 -13.29 -9.79 -0.16
C ARG A 2 -12.38 -9.60 -1.36
N GLN A 3 -12.87 -9.92 -2.56
CA GLN A 3 -12.17 -9.67 -3.82
C GLN A 3 -12.69 -8.39 -4.48
N LEU A 4 -11.80 -7.71 -5.21
CA LEU A 4 -12.04 -6.49 -5.96
C LEU A 4 -11.61 -6.70 -7.42
N LEU A 5 -12.59 -6.77 -8.32
CA LEU A 5 -12.39 -6.88 -9.77
C LEU A 5 -12.47 -5.54 -10.50
N ASP A 6 -12.91 -4.49 -9.82
CA ASP A 6 -13.06 -3.17 -10.42
C ASP A 6 -11.72 -2.39 -10.46
N THR A 7 -11.76 -1.22 -11.09
CA THR A 7 -10.61 -0.32 -11.22
C THR A 7 -10.64 0.85 -10.22
N VAL A 8 -11.40 0.75 -9.12
CA VAL A 8 -11.51 1.83 -8.13
C VAL A 8 -10.17 2.12 -7.46
N TRP A 9 -9.36 1.07 -7.23
CA TRP A 9 -8.03 1.15 -6.65
C TRP A 9 -7.05 2.02 -7.46
N GLN A 10 -7.34 2.23 -8.75
CA GLN A 10 -6.54 3.08 -9.63
C GLN A 10 -6.85 4.56 -9.42
N ARG A 11 -7.98 4.93 -8.81
CA ARG A 11 -8.45 6.33 -8.74
C ARG A 11 -8.73 6.82 -7.33
N ARG A 12 -8.91 5.91 -6.37
CA ARG A 12 -9.25 6.23 -4.97
C ARG A 12 -8.56 5.28 -4.01
N GLY A 13 -8.46 5.71 -2.75
CA GLY A 13 -8.02 4.89 -1.63
C GLY A 13 -6.52 4.57 -1.62
N THR A 14 -6.13 3.61 -0.80
CA THR A 14 -4.74 3.17 -0.65
C THR A 14 -4.59 1.72 -1.10
N SER A 15 -3.58 1.44 -1.91
CA SER A 15 -3.29 0.09 -2.40
C SER A 15 -1.84 -0.31 -2.19
N TRP A 16 -1.62 -1.62 -2.01
CA TRP A 16 -0.29 -2.25 -1.99
C TRP A 16 -0.24 -3.26 -3.12
N VAL A 17 0.46 -2.94 -4.20
CA VAL A 17 0.46 -3.70 -5.47
C VAL A 17 1.83 -4.32 -5.69
N TRP A 18 1.85 -5.59 -6.09
CA TRP A 18 3.09 -6.36 -6.33
C TRP A 18 3.16 -6.97 -7.74
N ASP A 19 2.13 -6.79 -8.54
CA ASP A 19 2.11 -7.23 -9.94
C ASP A 19 2.56 -6.13 -10.91
N GLU A 20 3.49 -6.46 -11.80
CA GLU A 20 4.08 -5.48 -12.72
C GLU A 20 3.09 -5.03 -13.82
N GLU A 21 2.24 -5.93 -14.31
CA GLU A 21 1.23 -5.60 -15.32
C GLU A 21 0.24 -4.58 -14.74
N ALA A 22 -0.20 -4.79 -13.50
CA ALA A 22 -1.07 -3.86 -12.78
C ALA A 22 -0.44 -2.47 -12.59
N ARG A 23 0.84 -2.41 -12.19
CA ARG A 23 1.58 -1.12 -12.08
C ARG A 23 1.60 -0.39 -13.42
N ASN A 24 1.88 -1.12 -14.50
CA ASN A 24 2.02 -0.53 -15.84
C ASN A 24 0.70 0.04 -16.39
N GLN A 25 -0.45 -0.38 -15.86
CA GLN A 25 -1.75 0.21 -16.22
C GLN A 25 -1.95 1.62 -15.67
N ILE A 26 -1.28 1.98 -14.58
CA ILE A 26 -1.53 3.24 -13.86
C ILE A 26 -0.38 4.24 -13.92
N CYS A 27 0.84 3.81 -14.25
CA CYS A 27 2.04 4.64 -14.08
C CYS A 27 3.17 4.24 -15.03
N ALA A 28 3.83 5.23 -15.63
CA ALA A 28 5.11 5.05 -16.32
C ALA A 28 6.28 4.97 -15.32
N ALA A 29 7.40 4.36 -15.71
CA ALA A 29 8.53 4.16 -14.80
C ALA A 29 9.11 5.45 -14.19
N ASN A 30 9.07 6.56 -14.93
CA ASN A 30 9.55 7.87 -14.51
C ASN A 30 8.55 8.66 -13.63
N GLU A 31 7.32 8.17 -13.49
CA GLU A 31 6.28 8.79 -12.65
C GLU A 31 6.27 8.23 -11.22
N VAL A 32 6.97 7.11 -10.98
CA VAL A 32 7.06 6.47 -9.67
C VAL A 32 7.90 7.33 -8.72
N TRP A 33 7.30 7.72 -7.59
CA TRP A 33 8.02 8.41 -6.53
C TRP A 33 8.78 7.42 -5.66
N SER A 34 9.97 7.83 -5.21
CA SER A 34 10.61 7.18 -4.08
C SER A 34 9.83 7.47 -2.79
N LEU A 35 9.89 6.54 -1.84
CA LEU A 35 9.33 6.73 -0.51
C LEU A 35 9.84 8.02 0.17
N ARG A 36 11.10 8.39 -0.09
CA ARG A 36 11.67 9.65 0.40
C ARG A 36 10.95 10.89 -0.17
N GLN A 37 10.58 10.88 -1.45
CA GLN A 37 9.81 11.97 -2.04
C GLN A 37 8.41 12.05 -1.43
N PHE A 38 7.75 10.90 -1.28
CA PHE A 38 6.45 10.80 -0.61
C PHE A 38 6.49 11.41 0.80
N LEU A 39 7.44 11.02 1.63
CA LEU A 39 7.56 11.53 3.00
C LEU A 39 7.90 13.03 3.08
N ARG A 40 8.61 13.58 2.09
CA ARG A 40 8.90 15.03 2.03
C ARG A 40 7.70 15.86 1.59
N ALA A 41 6.73 15.26 0.90
CA ALA A 41 5.53 15.94 0.43
C ALA A 41 4.42 16.01 1.49
N VAL A 42 4.59 15.33 2.63
CA VAL A 42 3.60 15.37 3.73
C VAL A 42 3.37 16.82 4.18
N GLY A 43 2.12 17.25 4.11
CA GLY A 43 1.71 18.64 4.42
C GLY A 43 1.97 19.65 3.30
N ASN A 44 2.48 19.21 2.14
CA ASN A 44 2.69 20.03 0.95
C ASN A 44 2.48 19.17 -0.31
N TRP A 45 1.26 18.64 -0.44
CA TRP A 45 0.84 17.79 -1.54
C TRP A 45 0.63 18.60 -2.83
N GLN A 46 0.82 17.98 -3.98
CA GLN A 46 0.67 18.64 -5.28
C GLN A 46 -0.78 18.50 -5.78
N ASP A 47 -1.33 19.53 -6.40
CA ASP A 47 -2.68 19.45 -6.99
C ASP A 47 -2.74 18.36 -8.08
N ASP A 48 -1.72 18.33 -8.94
CA ASP A 48 -1.57 17.35 -10.02
C ASP A 48 -0.65 16.20 -9.62
N LEU A 49 -1.23 15.02 -9.42
CA LEU A 49 -0.47 13.81 -9.14
C LEU A 49 0.24 13.27 -10.41
N PRO A 50 1.38 12.59 -10.27
CA PRO A 50 2.20 12.24 -11.43
C PRO A 50 1.58 11.19 -12.35
N SER A 51 0.61 10.40 -11.88
CA SER A 51 0.16 9.20 -12.58
C SER A 51 -1.36 9.18 -12.80
N ASN A 52 -1.79 8.35 -13.75
CA ASN A 52 -3.20 8.09 -14.10
C ASN A 52 -4.05 9.36 -14.31
N GLY A 53 -3.50 10.34 -15.04
CA GLY A 53 -4.20 11.60 -15.35
C GLY A 53 -4.46 12.47 -14.12
N SER A 54 -3.40 12.75 -13.35
CA SER A 54 -3.46 13.59 -12.13
C SER A 54 -4.25 12.99 -10.96
N LYS A 55 -4.44 11.66 -10.92
CA LYS A 55 -5.28 11.00 -9.91
C LYS A 55 -4.56 9.99 -9.04
N THR A 56 -3.33 9.62 -9.36
CA THR A 56 -2.63 8.56 -8.63
C THR A 56 -1.22 8.96 -8.29
N LEU A 57 -0.83 8.67 -7.06
CA LEU A 57 0.54 8.70 -6.62
C LEU A 57 1.05 7.28 -6.44
N VAL A 58 2.04 6.87 -7.24
CA VAL A 58 2.71 5.57 -7.09
C VAL A 58 4.02 5.76 -6.33
N VAL A 59 4.21 5.01 -5.25
CA VAL A 59 5.36 5.11 -4.35
C VAL A 59 6.10 3.78 -4.25
N ALA A 60 7.42 3.79 -4.46
CA ALA A 60 8.28 2.62 -4.33
C ALA A 60 9.26 2.73 -3.15
N GLY A 61 9.69 1.58 -2.63
CA GLY A 61 10.75 1.47 -1.62
C GLY A 61 10.26 1.31 -0.18
N LEU A 62 8.95 1.10 0.04
CA LEU A 62 8.42 0.75 1.36
C LEU A 62 8.95 -0.62 1.82
N ASP A 63 8.88 -1.63 0.96
CA ASP A 63 9.43 -2.98 1.16
C ASP A 63 10.92 -2.95 1.54
N GLY A 64 11.74 -2.25 0.75
CA GLY A 64 13.16 -2.12 1.01
C GLY A 64 13.47 -1.38 2.31
N SER A 65 12.62 -0.44 2.72
CA SER A 65 12.79 0.27 3.99
C SER A 65 12.44 -0.61 5.19
N LEU A 66 11.37 -1.41 5.08
CA LEU A 66 11.00 -2.37 6.12
C LEU A 66 12.09 -3.45 6.30
N ASP A 67 12.73 -3.88 5.20
CA ASP A 67 13.79 -4.89 5.23
C ASP A 67 15.09 -4.42 5.93
N LEU A 68 15.28 -3.11 6.10
CA LEU A 68 16.44 -2.53 6.80
C LEU A 68 16.23 -2.38 8.31
N LEU A 69 15.02 -2.62 8.81
CA LEU A 69 14.64 -2.43 10.20
C LEU A 69 14.50 -3.78 10.91
N THR A 70 14.76 -3.77 12.23
CA THR A 70 14.33 -4.89 13.07
C THR A 70 12.79 -4.96 13.08
N PRO A 71 12.17 -6.13 13.38
CA PRO A 71 10.72 -6.23 13.40
C PRO A 71 10.04 -5.15 14.25
N THR A 72 10.50 -4.94 15.49
CA THR A 72 9.97 -3.87 16.37
C THR A 72 10.21 -2.48 15.81
N GLY A 73 11.36 -2.23 15.17
CA GLY A 73 11.65 -0.95 14.52
C GLY A 73 10.75 -0.70 13.31
N ALA A 74 10.46 -1.76 12.53
CA ALA A 74 9.57 -1.72 11.39
C ALA A 74 8.13 -1.43 11.81
N GLU A 75 7.65 -2.05 12.90
CA GLU A 75 6.33 -1.78 13.46
C GLU A 75 6.18 -0.33 13.92
N ALA A 76 7.14 0.15 14.71
CA ALA A 76 7.16 1.53 15.19
C ALA A 76 7.20 2.50 14.01
N TRP A 77 8.10 2.30 13.05
CA TRP A 77 8.23 3.20 11.91
C TRP A 77 7.01 3.17 10.97
N LEU A 78 6.40 2.00 10.76
CA LEU A 78 5.15 1.88 9.99
C LEU A 78 4.02 2.66 10.67
N GLY A 79 3.89 2.56 12.00
CA GLY A 79 2.84 3.23 12.77
C GLY A 79 3.07 4.72 12.99
N GLU A 80 4.32 5.15 13.19
CA GLU A 80 4.67 6.52 13.58
C GLU A 80 5.05 7.40 12.40
N THR A 81 5.45 6.81 11.27
CA THR A 81 5.90 7.56 10.07
C THR A 81 5.01 7.29 8.86
N ILE A 82 4.85 6.02 8.47
CA ILE A 82 4.12 5.69 7.23
C ILE A 82 2.62 5.93 7.38
N LYS A 83 2.01 5.45 8.47
CA LYS A 83 0.58 5.65 8.71
C LYS A 83 0.18 7.13 8.72
N PRO A 84 0.84 8.03 9.48
CA PRO A 84 0.52 9.46 9.43
C PRO A 84 0.69 10.07 8.04
N ALA A 85 1.67 9.62 7.24
CA ALA A 85 1.83 10.10 5.88
C ALA A 85 0.68 9.67 4.95
N ILE A 86 0.19 8.42 5.09
CA ILE A 86 -1.00 7.95 4.37
C ILE A 86 -2.24 8.74 4.80
N LEU A 87 -2.42 8.95 6.11
CA LEU A 87 -3.55 9.74 6.62
C LEU A 87 -3.51 11.18 6.11
N SER A 88 -2.34 11.82 6.10
CA SER A 88 -2.18 13.17 5.53
C SER A 88 -2.54 13.22 4.05
N PHE A 89 -2.17 12.21 3.26
CA PHE A 89 -2.59 12.11 1.86
C PHE A 89 -4.12 11.94 1.73
N GLN A 90 -4.71 11.04 2.54
CA GLN A 90 -6.16 10.81 2.53
C GLN A 90 -6.96 12.06 2.93
N ASP A 91 -6.43 12.86 3.85
CA ASP A 91 -7.06 14.09 4.31
C ASP A 91 -6.91 15.24 3.31
N GLU A 92 -5.83 15.29 2.56
CA GLU A 92 -5.69 16.28 1.47
C GLU A 92 -6.72 16.02 0.37
N TYR A 93 -6.72 14.80 -0.19
CA TYR A 93 -7.50 14.50 -1.38
C TYR A 93 -8.92 14.02 -1.08
N GLN A 94 -9.29 13.83 0.19
CA GLN A 94 -10.64 13.43 0.65
C GLN A 94 -11.21 12.20 -0.10
N GLY A 95 -10.33 11.31 -0.54
CA GLY A 95 -10.66 10.10 -1.30
C GLY A 95 -10.80 10.28 -2.82
N ASP A 96 -10.52 11.45 -3.38
CA ASP A 96 -10.57 11.72 -4.84
C ASP A 96 -9.24 11.46 -5.57
N ALA A 97 -8.31 10.81 -4.88
CA ALA A 97 -7.04 10.33 -5.42
C ALA A 97 -6.68 8.95 -4.86
N ALA A 98 -5.84 8.22 -5.61
CA ALA A 98 -5.26 6.94 -5.20
C ALA A 98 -3.81 7.09 -4.74
N LEU A 99 -3.48 6.43 -3.62
CA LEU A 99 -2.11 6.18 -3.20
C LEU A 99 -1.78 4.70 -3.43
N VAL A 100 -0.76 4.42 -4.23
CA VAL A 100 -0.36 3.04 -4.54
C VAL A 100 1.08 2.82 -4.12
N PHE A 101 1.29 1.96 -3.12
CA PHE A 101 2.62 1.44 -2.80
C PHE A 101 2.96 0.30 -3.75
N TRP A 102 3.98 0.52 -4.58
CA TRP A 102 4.60 -0.50 -5.42
C TRP A 102 5.57 -1.33 -4.57
N LEU A 103 5.23 -2.61 -4.38
CA LEU A 103 5.97 -3.56 -3.55
C LEU A 103 6.43 -4.76 -4.40
N PRO A 104 7.53 -4.64 -5.15
CA PRO A 104 8.06 -5.78 -5.90
C PRO A 104 8.40 -6.92 -4.94
N GLY A 105 7.76 -8.08 -5.12
CA GLY A 105 7.90 -9.23 -4.19
C GLY A 105 6.90 -9.23 -3.01
N GLY A 106 5.99 -8.25 -2.94
CA GLY A 106 4.94 -8.16 -1.94
C GLY A 106 4.10 -9.43 -1.81
N HIS A 107 3.87 -10.17 -2.91
CA HIS A 107 3.20 -11.48 -2.90
C HIS A 107 3.81 -12.49 -1.90
N ASN A 108 5.12 -12.47 -1.71
CA ASN A 108 5.80 -13.37 -0.78
C ASN A 108 5.81 -12.84 0.66
N ARG A 109 5.57 -11.53 0.83
CA ARG A 109 5.71 -10.79 2.09
C ARG A 109 4.39 -10.60 2.80
N ILE A 110 3.35 -10.25 2.07
CA ILE A 110 2.01 -10.05 2.62
C ILE A 110 1.38 -11.41 2.88
N LYS A 111 1.02 -11.66 4.14
CA LYS A 111 0.36 -12.88 4.59
C LYS A 111 -1.04 -12.54 5.08
N VAL A 112 -2.04 -13.01 4.35
CA VAL A 112 -3.45 -12.87 4.72
C VAL A 112 -3.90 -14.12 5.45
N GLN A 113 -4.45 -13.98 6.65
CA GLN A 113 -5.01 -15.08 7.42
C GLN A 113 -6.47 -15.30 7.01
N ALA A 114 -6.77 -16.39 6.29
CA ALA A 114 -8.09 -16.63 5.71
C ALA A 114 -9.26 -16.67 6.72
N ALA A 115 -8.98 -17.01 8.00
CA ALA A 115 -10.01 -17.10 9.04
C ALA A 115 -10.35 -15.74 9.68
N THR A 116 -9.37 -14.83 9.75
CA THR A 116 -9.48 -13.55 10.48
C THR A 116 -9.37 -12.34 9.58
N ASP A 117 -8.99 -12.52 8.31
CA ASP A 117 -8.60 -11.49 7.35
C ASP A 117 -7.44 -10.59 7.84
N GLU A 118 -6.72 -11.00 8.87
CA GLU A 118 -5.54 -10.30 9.36
C GLU A 118 -4.43 -10.31 8.31
N VAL A 119 -3.78 -9.15 8.16
CA VAL A 119 -2.71 -8.95 7.19
C VAL A 119 -1.40 -8.75 7.94
N GLY A 120 -0.47 -9.67 7.75
CA GLY A 120 0.89 -9.58 8.26
C GLY A 120 1.91 -9.29 7.17
N TRP A 121 3.07 -8.79 7.58
CA TRP A 121 4.25 -8.64 6.72
C TRP A 121 5.38 -9.54 7.21
N LEU A 122 5.86 -10.43 6.34
CA LEU A 122 6.98 -11.32 6.61
C LEU A 122 8.31 -10.60 6.36
N CYS A 123 9.03 -10.26 7.44
CA CYS A 123 10.32 -9.58 7.37
C CYS A 123 11.37 -10.38 6.59
N HIS A 124 12.33 -9.70 5.95
CA HIS A 124 13.48 -10.38 5.33
C HIS A 124 14.38 -11.09 6.34
N ALA A 125 15.19 -12.02 5.82
CA ALA A 125 16.26 -12.62 6.60
C ALA A 125 17.24 -11.53 7.09
N PRO A 126 17.81 -11.67 8.30
CA PRO A 126 17.69 -12.83 9.21
C PRO A 126 16.42 -12.81 10.07
N HIS A 127 15.56 -11.80 9.91
CA HIS A 127 14.55 -11.52 10.90
C HIS A 127 13.40 -12.51 10.87
N GLY A 128 12.91 -13.05 9.75
CA GLY A 128 11.96 -14.20 9.70
C GLY A 128 10.65 -14.08 10.50
N HIS A 129 10.47 -12.98 11.23
CA HIS A 129 9.31 -12.65 12.05
C HIS A 129 8.26 -11.97 11.16
N GLN A 130 7.01 -12.19 11.52
CA GLN A 130 5.89 -11.49 10.93
C GLN A 130 5.53 -10.29 11.82
N ILE A 131 5.31 -9.13 11.21
CA ILE A 131 4.77 -7.94 11.89
C ILE A 131 3.29 -7.75 11.53
N ASP A 132 2.53 -7.16 12.44
CA ASP A 132 1.07 -6.97 12.32
C ASP A 132 0.71 -5.79 11.37
N PHE A 133 1.10 -5.90 10.10
CA PHE A 133 1.00 -4.84 9.09
C PHE A 133 -0.37 -4.17 9.02
N GLY A 134 -1.44 -4.96 8.89
CA GLY A 134 -2.79 -4.43 8.76
C GLY A 134 -3.32 -3.79 10.05
N ARG A 135 -3.02 -4.42 11.19
CA ARG A 135 -3.40 -3.87 12.50
C ARG A 135 -2.78 -2.49 12.73
N ILE A 136 -1.53 -2.30 12.32
CA ILE A 136 -0.83 -1.02 12.46
C ILE A 136 -1.51 0.03 11.58
N LEU A 137 -1.79 -0.29 10.32
CA LEU A 137 -2.27 0.67 9.34
C LEU A 137 -3.76 1.01 9.44
N TRP A 138 -4.63 0.02 9.66
CA TRP A 138 -6.10 0.19 9.66
C TRP A 138 -6.81 -0.47 10.86
N GLY A 139 -6.06 -0.95 11.85
CA GLY A 139 -6.64 -1.51 13.07
C GLY A 139 -7.32 -2.87 12.87
N GLN A 140 -8.22 -3.21 13.79
CA GLN A 140 -8.98 -4.48 13.81
C GLN A 140 -10.48 -4.27 13.50
N ALA A 141 -10.88 -3.07 13.10
CA ALA A 141 -12.28 -2.67 13.02
C ALA A 141 -12.92 -3.04 11.67
N ASN A 142 -13.15 -4.33 11.41
CA ASN A 142 -14.02 -4.95 10.36
C ASN A 142 -13.92 -4.47 8.89
N GLU A 143 -13.18 -3.41 8.57
CA GLU A 143 -12.87 -2.98 7.21
C GLU A 143 -11.48 -3.52 6.87
N TYR A 144 -11.43 -4.82 6.58
CA TYR A 144 -10.23 -5.43 6.05
C TYR A 144 -10.03 -5.02 4.59
N PRO A 145 -8.78 -4.96 4.10
CA PRO A 145 -8.53 -4.68 2.70
C PRO A 145 -9.16 -5.76 1.81
N GLN A 146 -9.37 -5.41 0.55
CA GLN A 146 -9.85 -6.30 -0.49
C GLN A 146 -8.67 -6.80 -1.33
N GLU A 147 -8.71 -8.05 -1.79
CA GLU A 147 -7.74 -8.58 -2.74
C GLU A 147 -8.06 -8.05 -4.15
N ILE A 148 -7.10 -7.38 -4.77
CA ILE A 148 -7.27 -6.87 -6.14
C ILE A 148 -7.01 -8.00 -7.13
N LEU A 149 -7.96 -8.22 -8.04
CA LEU A 149 -7.87 -9.19 -9.14
C LEU A 149 -7.98 -8.46 -10.48
N LEU A 150 -7.11 -8.79 -11.45
CA LEU A 150 -7.21 -8.23 -12.82
C LEU A 150 -8.31 -8.89 -13.66
N ARG A 151 -8.67 -10.12 -13.31
CA ARG A 151 -9.72 -10.92 -13.96
C ARG A 151 -10.21 -11.99 -13.00
N ASP A 152 -11.37 -12.57 -13.29
CA ASP A 152 -11.92 -13.69 -12.52
C ASP A 152 -10.91 -14.84 -12.42
N ASP A 153 -10.88 -15.47 -11.24
CA ASP A 153 -9.98 -16.59 -10.89
C ASP A 153 -8.48 -16.32 -11.05
N ALA A 154 -8.07 -15.04 -11.17
CA ALA A 154 -6.66 -14.66 -11.15
C ALA A 154 -6.06 -14.76 -9.75
N ARG A 155 -4.72 -14.79 -9.69
CA ARG A 155 -4.02 -14.56 -8.42
C ARG A 155 -4.18 -13.09 -8.00
N PRO A 156 -4.28 -12.81 -6.69
CA PRO A 156 -4.23 -11.45 -6.18
C PRO A 156 -2.97 -10.71 -6.63
N ILE A 157 -3.18 -9.51 -7.17
CA ILE A 157 -2.13 -8.60 -7.65
C ILE A 157 -1.76 -7.54 -6.61
N GLY A 158 -2.59 -7.40 -5.58
CA GLY A 158 -2.43 -6.39 -4.54
C GLY A 158 -3.52 -6.46 -3.48
N LEU A 159 -3.40 -5.59 -2.49
CA LEU A 159 -4.44 -5.28 -1.52
C LEU A 159 -4.94 -3.85 -1.71
N PHE A 160 -6.24 -3.65 -1.55
CA PHE A 160 -6.89 -2.34 -1.62
C PHE A 160 -7.62 -2.03 -0.32
N HIS A 161 -7.45 -0.81 0.19
CA HIS A 161 -8.21 -0.28 1.31
C HIS A 161 -8.78 1.10 0.95
N LEU A 162 -10.10 1.27 1.05
CA LEU A 162 -10.74 2.52 0.63
C LEU A 162 -10.29 3.72 1.49
N ARG A 163 -10.26 3.55 2.82
CA ARG A 163 -9.78 4.57 3.75
C ARG A 163 -9.26 3.95 5.04
N ILE A 164 -7.97 4.09 5.36
CA ILE A 164 -7.42 3.58 6.62
C ILE A 164 -7.79 4.49 7.80
N THR A 165 -7.73 3.95 9.04
CA THR A 165 -8.02 4.67 10.31
C THR A 165 -6.81 4.72 11.23
#